data_AF-A0A3C0ZY88-F1
#
_entry.id   AF-A0A3C0ZY88-F1
#
_cell.length_a   1.000
_cell.length_b   1.000
_cell.length_c   1.000
_cell.angle_alpha   90.00
_cell.angle_beta   90.00
_cell.angle_gamma   90.00
#
_symmetry.space_group_name_H-M   'P 1'
#
loop_
_entity.id
_entity.type
_entity.pdbx_description
1 polymer ?
#
loop_
_entity_poly.entity_id
_entity_poly.type
_entity_poly.pdbx_seq_one_letter_code
_entity_poly.pdbx_strand_id
1 'polypeptide(L)'
;MRGDFSIRKIEGDSQKRMAGVTFAVTALDRDDKEIEEHTFTTDKNGIFESTAAFAKKENADRIWFGVDAKEDDSLGALPYGDYHIVEIEGENNKGMEMFEDDFSVYADMQTITLGNIENHQKPSILT
;
A
#
# COMPACT_ATOMS: atom_id res chain seq x y z
N MET A 1 -12.65 -11.04 11.38
CA MET A 1 -13.15 -10.19 10.29
C MET A 1 -11.95 -9.44 9.75
N ARG A 2 -11.64 -9.62 8.48
CA ARG A 2 -10.42 -9.10 7.84
C ARG A 2 -10.73 -8.67 6.41
N GLY A 3 -9.98 -7.71 5.90
CA GLY A 3 -10.05 -7.25 4.52
C GLY A 3 -8.68 -7.16 3.88
N ASP A 4 -8.69 -6.75 2.62
CA ASP A 4 -7.53 -6.52 1.78
C ASP A 4 -7.56 -5.10 1.23
N PHE A 5 -6.43 -4.65 0.69
CA PHE A 5 -6.38 -3.44 -0.13
C PHE A 5 -5.56 -3.65 -1.39
N SER A 6 -5.73 -2.74 -2.35
CA SER A 6 -4.97 -2.71 -3.59
C SER A 6 -4.68 -1.29 -4.05
N ILE A 7 -3.55 -1.13 -4.73
CA ILE A 7 -3.12 0.13 -5.35
C ILE A 7 -2.66 -0.09 -6.78
N ARG A 8 -2.69 1.00 -7.56
CA ARG A 8 -2.00 1.08 -8.86
C ARG A 8 -1.13 2.33 -8.90
N LYS A 9 0.19 2.16 -8.88
CA LYS A 9 1.15 3.24 -9.02
C LYS A 9 1.35 3.62 -10.49
N ILE A 10 1.18 4.90 -10.78
CA ILE A 10 1.43 5.49 -12.09
C ILE A 10 2.18 6.81 -11.98
N GLU A 11 2.81 7.18 -13.09
CA GLU A 11 3.33 8.53 -13.28
C GLU A 11 2.18 9.42 -13.77
N GLY A 12 2.04 10.61 -13.18
CA GLY A 12 0.84 11.45 -13.29
C GLY A 12 0.59 11.97 -14.71
N ASP A 13 1.63 12.41 -15.43
CA ASP A 13 1.46 13.02 -16.75
C ASP A 13 1.24 11.96 -17.84
N SER A 14 2.09 10.94 -17.87
CA SER A 14 2.11 9.91 -18.91
C SER A 14 1.19 8.74 -18.64
N GLN A 15 0.66 8.62 -17.41
CA GLN A 15 -0.18 7.53 -16.93
C GLN A 15 0.50 6.15 -17.03
N LYS A 16 1.83 6.13 -17.23
CA LYS A 16 2.64 4.91 -17.30
C LYS A 16 2.72 4.25 -15.94
N ARG A 17 2.72 2.91 -15.93
CA ARG A 17 2.91 2.12 -14.71
C ARG A 17 4.29 2.38 -14.12
N MET A 18 4.34 2.48 -12.80
CA MET A 18 5.59 2.62 -12.06
C MET A 18 5.82 1.37 -11.21
N ALA A 19 6.76 0.54 -11.63
CA ALA A 19 7.17 -0.64 -10.90
C ALA A 19 8.21 -0.29 -9.83
N GLY A 20 8.33 -1.15 -8.80
CA GLY A 20 9.42 -1.03 -7.84
C GLY A 20 9.34 0.23 -6.96
N VAL A 21 8.14 0.76 -6.75
CA VAL A 21 7.86 1.83 -5.78
C VAL A 21 7.38 1.18 -4.48
N THR A 22 8.02 1.58 -3.38
CA THR A 22 7.80 1.02 -2.04
C THR A 22 6.88 1.92 -1.22
N PHE A 23 6.03 1.30 -0.42
CA PHE A 23 5.13 1.96 0.53
C PHE A 23 5.30 1.34 1.91
N ALA A 24 5.03 2.14 2.95
CA ALA A 24 4.73 1.67 4.30
C ALA A 24 3.22 1.75 4.55
N VAL A 25 2.67 0.77 5.24
CA VAL A 25 1.31 0.78 5.76
C VAL A 25 1.38 0.52 7.25
N THR A 26 0.73 1.38 8.03
CA THR A 26 0.79 1.37 9.48
C THR A 26 -0.63 1.27 10.04
N ALA A 27 -0.87 0.25 10.87
CA ALA A 27 -2.12 0.11 11.60
C ALA A 27 -2.16 1.11 12.76
N LEU A 28 -3.30 1.76 12.95
CA LEU A 28 -3.51 2.77 13.99
C LEU A 28 -4.47 2.28 15.08
N ASP A 29 -4.27 2.76 16.31
CA ASP A 29 -5.25 2.67 17.38
C ASP A 29 -6.29 3.79 17.28
N ARG A 30 -7.26 3.81 18.21
CA ARG A 30 -8.35 4.80 18.20
C ARG A 30 -7.92 6.23 18.55
N ASP A 31 -6.69 6.41 19.02
CA ASP A 31 -6.07 7.69 19.31
C ASP A 31 -5.00 8.03 18.25
N ASP A 32 -5.08 7.42 17.06
CA ASP A 32 -4.14 7.56 15.93
C ASP A 32 -2.69 7.17 16.28
N LYS A 33 -2.47 6.29 17.26
CA LYS A 33 -1.13 5.78 17.56
C LYS A 33 -0.79 4.57 16.71
N GLU A 34 0.42 4.55 16.17
CA GLU A 34 0.96 3.42 15.42
C GLU A 34 1.05 2.15 16.28
N ILE A 35 0.57 1.02 15.73
CA ILE A 35 0.56 -0.29 16.39
C ILE A 35 1.54 -1.26 15.72
N GLU A 36 1.49 -1.33 14.39
CA GLU A 36 2.21 -2.30 13.56
C GLU A 36 2.40 -1.70 12.17
N GLU A 37 3.56 -1.90 11.55
CA GLU A 37 3.88 -1.41 10.21
C GLU A 37 4.40 -2.56 9.34
N HIS A 38 3.99 -2.56 8.07
CA HIS A 38 4.56 -3.41 7.03
C HIS A 38 4.93 -2.57 5.81
N THR A 39 5.94 -3.02 5.07
CA THR A 39 6.28 -2.41 3.78
C THR A 39 5.95 -3.36 2.63
N PHE A 40 5.64 -2.79 1.47
CA PHE A 40 5.45 -3.54 0.24
C PHE A 40 5.96 -2.76 -0.95
N THR A 41 6.28 -3.48 -2.03
CA THR A 41 6.75 -2.91 -3.28
C THR A 41 5.83 -3.30 -4.43
N THR A 42 5.52 -2.32 -5.28
CA THR A 42 4.71 -2.54 -6.48
C THR A 42 5.40 -3.46 -7.49
N ASP A 43 4.63 -4.34 -8.11
CA ASP A 43 5.09 -5.29 -9.12
C ASP A 43 5.53 -4.60 -10.42
N LYS A 44 5.93 -5.40 -11.42
CA LYS A 44 6.31 -4.91 -12.76
C LYS A 44 5.22 -4.11 -13.49
N ASN A 45 3.96 -4.22 -13.06
CA ASN A 45 2.82 -3.52 -13.63
C ASN A 45 2.39 -2.32 -12.76
N GLY A 46 3.18 -1.96 -11.75
CA GLY A 46 2.86 -0.91 -10.79
C GLY A 46 1.66 -1.26 -9.91
N ILE A 47 1.42 -2.54 -9.64
CA ILE A 47 0.29 -3.03 -8.85
C ILE A 47 0.81 -3.63 -7.55
N PHE A 48 0.05 -3.42 -6.48
CA PHE A 48 0.14 -4.26 -5.29
C PHE A 48 -1.28 -4.61 -4.85
N GLU A 49 -1.45 -5.84 -4.39
CA GLU A 49 -2.65 -6.31 -3.69
C GLU A 49 -2.19 -7.07 -2.45
N SER A 50 -2.84 -6.83 -1.31
CA SER A 50 -2.50 -7.51 -0.06
C SER A 50 -2.91 -8.98 -0.01
N THR A 51 -3.61 -9.47 -1.04
CA THR A 51 -4.14 -10.84 -1.05
C THR A 51 -3.01 -11.88 -1.11
N ALA A 52 -3.19 -12.99 -0.38
CA ALA A 52 -2.24 -14.11 -0.43
C ALA A 52 -2.06 -14.68 -1.85
N ALA A 53 -3.12 -14.65 -2.66
CA ALA A 53 -3.10 -15.10 -4.05
C ALA A 53 -2.20 -14.23 -4.94
N PHE A 54 -2.25 -12.91 -4.77
CA PHE A 54 -1.39 -11.98 -5.50
C PHE A 54 0.08 -12.18 -5.12
N ALA A 55 0.40 -12.19 -3.83
CA ALA A 55 1.77 -12.40 -3.34
C ALA A 55 2.38 -13.68 -3.92
N LYS A 56 1.62 -14.78 -3.93
CA LYS A 56 2.05 -16.06 -4.52
C LYS A 56 2.23 -16.02 -6.03
N LYS A 57 1.33 -15.33 -6.75
CA LYS A 57 1.32 -15.30 -8.22
C LYS A 57 2.40 -14.38 -8.79
N GLU A 58 2.60 -13.23 -8.18
CA GLU A 58 3.57 -12.22 -8.64
C GLU A 58 4.93 -12.33 -7.93
N ASN A 59 5.08 -13.24 -6.97
CA ASN A 59 6.25 -13.34 -6.08
C ASN A 59 6.55 -11.97 -5.44
N ALA A 60 5.47 -11.31 -4.98
CA ALA A 60 5.49 -10.00 -4.36
C ALA A 60 5.57 -10.12 -2.83
N ASP A 61 5.73 -8.98 -2.17
CA ASP A 61 5.71 -8.89 -0.71
C ASP A 61 4.38 -9.42 -0.16
N ARG A 62 4.47 -10.22 0.90
CA ARG A 62 3.31 -10.74 1.62
C ARG A 62 3.22 -10.00 2.94
N ILE A 63 2.13 -9.25 3.12
CA ILE A 63 1.84 -8.56 4.38
C ILE A 63 0.76 -9.32 5.13
N TRP A 64 0.84 -9.31 6.46
CA TRP A 64 -0.18 -9.86 7.33
C TRP A 64 -0.15 -9.12 8.66
N PHE A 65 -1.21 -8.36 8.94
CA PHE A 65 -1.33 -7.60 10.18
C PHE A 65 -1.91 -8.46 11.30
N GLY A 66 -1.41 -8.23 12.51
CA GLY A 66 -1.74 -8.94 13.73
C GLY A 66 -0.54 -9.73 14.22
N VAL A 67 0.29 -9.08 15.03
CA VAL A 67 1.40 -9.71 15.77
C VAL A 67 0.92 -11.02 16.43
N ASP A 68 1.71 -12.09 16.26
CA ASP A 68 1.43 -13.45 16.74
C ASP A 68 0.18 -14.15 16.17
N ALA A 69 -0.56 -13.52 15.25
CA ALA A 69 -1.66 -14.17 14.56
C ALA A 69 -1.12 -15.09 13.46
N LYS A 70 -1.53 -16.36 13.48
CA LYS A 70 -1.22 -17.29 12.39
C LYS A 70 -1.85 -16.79 11.08
N GLU A 71 -1.04 -16.72 10.04
CA GLU A 71 -1.50 -16.38 8.70
C GLU A 71 -2.52 -17.40 8.16
N ASP A 72 -3.53 -16.90 7.47
CA ASP A 72 -4.60 -17.70 6.86
C ASP A 72 -4.94 -17.15 5.47
N ASP A 73 -4.55 -17.90 4.42
CA ASP A 73 -4.76 -17.53 3.02
C ASP A 73 -6.24 -17.43 2.62
N SER A 74 -7.17 -17.89 3.47
CA SER A 74 -8.62 -17.76 3.25
C SER A 74 -9.21 -16.43 3.75
N LEU A 75 -8.42 -15.61 4.42
CA LEU A 75 -8.80 -14.31 4.97
C LEU A 75 -8.03 -13.17 4.30
N GLY A 76 -8.53 -11.95 4.47
CA GLY A 76 -7.77 -10.76 4.10
C GLY A 76 -6.58 -10.49 5.02
N ALA A 77 -5.58 -9.78 4.53
CA ALA A 77 -4.35 -9.53 5.28
C ALA A 77 -4.52 -8.58 6.48
N LEU A 78 -5.55 -7.73 6.47
CA LEU A 78 -5.74 -6.64 7.42
C LEU A 78 -6.93 -6.91 8.34
N PRO A 79 -6.77 -6.90 9.68
CA PRO A 79 -7.91 -6.76 10.61
C PRO A 79 -8.73 -5.50 10.34
N TYR A 80 -9.93 -5.45 10.91
CA TYR A 80 -10.68 -4.20 10.92
C TYR A 80 -9.91 -3.13 11.69
N GLY A 81 -9.90 -1.91 11.16
CA GLY A 81 -9.17 -0.81 11.75
C GLY A 81 -8.87 0.28 10.73
N ASP A 82 -8.18 1.29 11.21
CA ASP A 82 -7.70 2.43 10.45
C ASP A 82 -6.21 2.25 10.18
N TYR A 83 -5.80 2.69 9.00
CA TYR A 83 -4.47 2.48 8.47
C TYR A 83 -3.97 3.75 7.81
N HIS A 84 -2.70 4.06 8.04
CA HIS A 84 -1.97 5.12 7.37
C HIS A 84 -1.07 4.51 6.30
N ILE A 85 -1.00 5.10 5.11
CA ILE A 85 -0.15 4.63 4.01
C ILE A 85 0.73 5.76 3.49
N VAL A 86 2.03 5.49 3.39
CA VAL A 86 3.04 6.47 2.93
C VAL A 86 3.89 5.86 1.82
N GLU A 87 4.09 6.60 0.74
CA GLU A 87 5.08 6.27 -0.29
C GLU A 87 6.50 6.61 0.19
N ILE A 88 7.42 5.66 0.06
CA ILE A 88 8.81 5.83 0.46
C ILE A 88 9.64 6.26 -0.75
N GLU A 89 10.41 7.34 -0.61
CA GLU A 89 11.33 7.78 -1.66
C GLU A 89 12.46 6.75 -1.87
N GLY A 90 12.62 6.33 -3.13
CA GLY A 90 13.59 5.36 -3.61
C GLY A 90 14.01 5.69 -5.06
N GLU A 91 14.63 4.73 -5.74
CA GLU A 91 15.20 4.99 -7.08
C GLU A 91 14.14 5.31 -8.14
N ASN A 92 12.98 4.63 -8.10
CA ASN A 92 11.94 4.74 -9.13
C ASN A 92 11.00 5.94 -8.97
N ASN A 93 11.06 6.62 -7.82
CA ASN A 93 10.24 7.77 -7.49
C ASN A 93 11.04 8.99 -6.99
N LYS A 94 12.37 8.95 -7.14
CA LYS A 94 13.27 9.99 -6.68
C LYS A 94 12.89 11.38 -7.20
N GLY A 95 12.82 12.36 -6.31
CA GLY A 95 12.53 13.75 -6.64
C GLY A 95 11.06 14.04 -6.99
N MET A 96 10.16 13.07 -6.89
CA MET A 96 8.72 13.25 -7.10
C MET A 96 7.97 13.50 -5.79
N GLU A 97 6.75 14.01 -5.87
CA GLU A 97 5.84 14.12 -4.73
C GLU A 97 5.49 12.72 -4.22
N MET A 98 5.60 12.51 -2.90
CA MET A 98 5.28 11.23 -2.26
C MET A 98 3.82 11.23 -1.84
N PHE A 99 3.12 10.12 -2.09
CA PHE A 99 1.76 9.93 -1.62
C PHE A 99 1.69 9.65 -0.11
N GLU A 100 0.65 10.17 0.53
CA GLU A 100 0.30 9.93 1.93
C GLU A 100 -1.22 10.03 2.07
N ASP A 101 -1.87 9.04 2.70
CA ASP A 101 -3.33 9.02 2.93
C ASP A 101 -3.70 8.03 4.04
N ASP A 102 -4.97 8.06 4.46
CA ASP A 102 -5.56 7.14 5.43
C ASP A 102 -6.68 6.29 4.80
N PHE A 103 -6.85 5.05 5.26
CA PHE A 103 -7.97 4.20 4.86
C PHE A 103 -8.42 3.24 5.97
N SER A 104 -9.67 2.79 5.89
CA SER A 104 -10.28 1.93 6.93
C SER A 104 -10.79 0.61 6.36
N VAL A 105 -10.51 -0.48 7.07
CA VAL A 105 -11.13 -1.80 6.84
C VAL A 105 -12.30 -1.98 7.81
N TYR A 106 -13.51 -2.12 7.28
CA TYR A 106 -14.74 -2.17 8.08
C TYR A 106 -15.73 -3.29 7.68
N ALA A 107 -15.44 -4.04 6.61
CA ALA A 107 -16.26 -5.16 6.16
C ALA A 107 -15.43 -6.44 5.91
N ASP A 108 -16.04 -7.60 6.15
CA ASP A 108 -15.36 -8.89 6.14
C ASP A 108 -15.16 -9.33 4.70
N MET A 109 -13.95 -9.80 4.38
CA MET A 109 -13.50 -10.14 3.03
C MET A 109 -13.65 -8.97 2.03
N GLN A 110 -13.70 -7.73 2.52
CA GLN A 110 -13.70 -6.55 1.66
C GLN A 110 -12.31 -6.36 1.04
N THR A 111 -12.26 -6.00 -0.24
CA THR A 111 -11.05 -5.43 -0.85
C THR A 111 -11.26 -3.94 -1.09
N ILE A 112 -10.44 -3.11 -0.45
CA ILE A 112 -10.44 -1.66 -0.63
C ILE A 112 -9.54 -1.34 -1.82
N THR A 113 -10.05 -0.59 -2.79
CA THR A 113 -9.25 -0.12 -3.92
C THR A 113 -8.91 1.34 -3.69
N LEU A 114 -7.65 1.65 -3.38
CA LEU A 114 -7.19 3.04 -3.27
C LEU A 114 -7.03 3.71 -4.65
N GLY A 115 -7.11 2.90 -5.72
CA GLY A 115 -7.14 3.38 -7.09
C GLY A 115 -5.76 3.70 -7.63
N ASN A 116 -5.70 4.74 -8.47
CA ASN A 116 -4.45 5.19 -9.06
C ASN A 116 -3.73 6.14 -8.10
N ILE A 117 -2.51 5.78 -7.72
CA ILE A 117 -1.61 6.65 -6.97
C ILE A 117 -0.63 7.26 -7.96
N GLU A 118 -0.77 8.57 -8.19
CA GLU A 118 0.00 9.31 -9.18
C GLU A 118 1.24 9.96 -8.55
N ASN A 119 2.39 9.87 -9.22
CA ASN A 119 3.53 10.73 -8.87
C ASN A 119 3.66 11.85 -9.88
N HIS A 120 3.78 13.05 -9.32
CA HIS A 120 4.04 14.27 -10.05
C HIS A 120 5.44 14.78 -9.71
N GLN A 121 6.07 15.49 -10.63
CA GLN A 121 7.35 16.15 -10.34
C GLN A 121 7.14 17.20 -9.24
N LYS A 122 8.06 17.26 -8.27
CA LYS A 122 8.02 18.34 -7.28
C LYS A 122 8.11 19.69 -7.99
N PRO A 123 7.36 20.72 -7.56
CA PRO A 123 7.47 22.05 -8.14
C PRO A 123 8.93 22.53 -8.12
N SER A 124 9.44 22.94 -9.28
CA SER A 124 10.75 23.58 -9.35
C SER A 124 10.66 24.97 -8.73
N ILE A 125 11.30 25.18 -7.59
CA ILE A 125 11.50 26.53 -7.05
C ILE A 125 12.65 27.14 -7.86
N LEU A 126 12.35 28.08 -8.74
CA LEU A 126 13.36 28.92 -9.39
C LEU A 126 13.96 29.84 -8.31
N THR A 127 15.13 29.49 -7.78
CA THR A 127 15.99 30.37 -6.96
C THR A 127 17.03 31.08 -7.80
#